data_AF-A0AAP8MF91-F1
#
_entry.id   AF-A0AAP8MF91-F1
#
_cell.length_a   1.000
_cell.length_b   1.000
_cell.length_c   1.000
_cell.angle_alpha   90.00
_cell.angle_beta   90.00
_cell.angle_gamma   90.00
#
_symmetry.space_group_name_H-M   'P 1'
#
loop_
_entity.id
_entity.type
_entity.pdbx_description
1 polymer ?
#
loop_
_entity_poly.entity_id
_entity_poly.type
_entity_poly.pdbx_seq_one_letter_code
_entity_poly.pdbx_strand_id
1 'polypeptide(L)'
;MNKPKKVRQIYAELQRVYGGEIPTHELLECASLIADAADDSISPSPKTVFHGRTPFSELPVDEVMERWSWRIVSQEYASEDDFGPHISQETLLEHTLSMAA
;
A
#
# COMPACT_ATOMS: atom_id res chain seq x y z
N MET A 1 12.58 -13.93 -2.00
CA MET A 1 12.56 -15.40 -1.84
C MET A 1 11.84 -16.01 -3.03
N ASN A 2 12.37 -17.05 -3.67
CA ASN A 2 11.75 -17.60 -4.89
C ASN A 2 10.42 -18.29 -4.55
N LYS A 3 9.39 -18.11 -5.39
CA LYS A 3 8.02 -18.67 -5.22
C LYS A 3 7.99 -20.14 -4.76
N PRO A 4 8.77 -21.08 -5.34
CA PRO A 4 8.77 -22.48 -4.89
C PRO A 4 9.22 -22.68 -3.43
N LYS A 5 10.10 -21.81 -2.90
CA LYS A 5 10.51 -21.87 -1.49
C LYS A 5 9.40 -21.34 -0.56
N LYS A 6 8.72 -20.25 -0.96
CA LYS A 6 7.55 -19.71 -0.25
C LYS A 6 6.44 -20.76 -0.14
N VAL A 7 6.06 -21.38 -1.26
CA VAL A 7 5.00 -22.41 -1.30
C VAL A 7 5.33 -23.57 -0.37
N ARG A 8 6.57 -24.09 -0.40
CA ARG A 8 6.99 -25.19 0.50
C ARG A 8 6.89 -24.81 1.97
N GLN A 9 7.26 -23.58 2.32
CA GLN A 9 7.19 -23.10 3.69
C GLN A 9 5.74 -22.95 4.16
N ILE A 10 4.88 -22.34 3.35
CA ILE A 10 3.45 -22.19 3.65
C ILE A 10 2.78 -23.56 3.76
N TYR A 11 3.08 -24.47 2.84
CA TYR A 11 2.57 -25.84 2.87
C TYR A 11 2.97 -26.58 4.15
N ALA A 12 4.23 -26.46 4.60
CA ALA A 12 4.66 -27.11 5.84
C ALA A 12 3.87 -26.62 7.06
N GLU A 13 3.53 -25.32 7.10
CA GLU A 13 2.69 -24.75 8.15
C GLU A 13 1.24 -25.23 8.07
N LEU A 14 0.67 -25.24 6.85
CA LEU A 14 -0.68 -25.73 6.63
C LEU A 14 -0.80 -27.22 6.97
N GLN A 15 0.17 -28.03 6.57
CA GLN A 15 0.23 -29.46 6.89
C GLN A 15 0.39 -29.72 8.39
N ARG A 16 1.11 -28.84 9.11
CA ARG A 16 1.27 -28.96 10.57
C ARG A 16 -0.05 -28.76 11.32
N VAL A 17 -0.91 -27.87 10.83
CA VAL A 17 -2.18 -27.51 11.50
C VAL A 17 -3.34 -28.37 11.03
N TYR A 18 -3.44 -28.61 9.73
CA TYR A 18 -4.60 -29.25 9.08
C TYR A 18 -4.28 -30.64 8.51
N GLY A 19 -3.09 -31.17 8.81
CA GLY A 19 -2.64 -32.47 8.34
C GLY A 19 -3.56 -33.59 8.83
N GLY A 20 -4.27 -34.23 7.90
CA GLY A 20 -5.21 -35.32 8.18
C GLY A 20 -6.68 -34.92 8.07
N GLU A 21 -6.99 -33.63 8.14
CA GLU A 21 -8.34 -33.09 7.93
C GLU A 21 -8.56 -32.68 6.47
N ILE A 22 -7.54 -32.07 5.87
CA ILE A 22 -7.60 -31.56 4.51
C ILE A 22 -6.66 -32.39 3.61
N PRO A 23 -7.13 -32.83 2.42
CA PRO A 23 -6.30 -33.53 1.45
C PRO A 23 -5.04 -32.73 1.06
N THR A 24 -3.93 -33.44 0.87
CA THR A 24 -2.63 -32.86 0.52
C THR A 24 -2.67 -31.93 -0.70
N HIS A 25 -3.47 -32.26 -1.71
CA HIS A 25 -3.56 -31.47 -2.93
C HIS A 25 -4.24 -30.11 -2.70
N GLU A 26 -5.26 -30.06 -1.86
CA GLU A 26 -5.94 -28.82 -1.46
C GLU A 26 -5.01 -27.93 -0.62
N LEU A 27 -4.25 -28.52 0.31
CA LEU A 27 -3.25 -27.77 1.08
C LEU A 27 -2.15 -27.15 0.20
N LEU A 28 -1.75 -27.87 -0.85
CA LEU A 28 -0.77 -27.39 -1.84
C LEU A 28 -1.35 -26.27 -2.71
N GLU A 29 -2.60 -26.38 -3.14
CA GLU A 29 -3.31 -25.33 -3.87
C GLU A 29 -3.44 -24.07 -3.01
N CYS A 30 -3.89 -24.21 -1.75
CA CYS A 30 -3.94 -23.11 -0.79
C CYS A 30 -2.56 -22.46 -0.60
N ALA A 31 -1.50 -23.26 -0.45
CA ALA A 31 -0.14 -22.74 -0.32
C ALA A 31 0.31 -21.95 -1.55
N SER A 32 -0.09 -22.39 -2.75
CA SER A 32 0.19 -21.64 -3.99
C SER A 32 -0.58 -20.32 -4.02
N LEU A 33 -1.87 -20.33 -3.71
CA LEU A 33 -2.70 -19.12 -3.69
C LEU A 33 -2.19 -18.08 -2.69
N ILE A 34 -1.78 -18.51 -1.50
CA ILE A 34 -1.18 -17.63 -0.48
C ILE A 34 0.18 -17.08 -0.95
N ALA A 35 1.01 -17.93 -1.58
CA ALA A 35 2.29 -17.48 -2.10
C ALA A 35 2.12 -16.45 -3.23
N ASP A 36 1.10 -16.63 -4.08
CA ASP A 36 0.75 -15.71 -5.16
C ASP A 36 0.19 -14.40 -4.61
N ALA A 37 -0.72 -14.45 -3.64
CA ALA A 37 -1.23 -13.24 -2.97
C ALA A 37 -0.14 -12.48 -2.18
N ALA A 38 0.92 -13.16 -1.75
CA ALA A 38 2.07 -12.54 -1.09
C ALA A 38 3.14 -12.02 -2.07
N ASP A 39 3.07 -12.41 -3.35
CA ASP A 39 3.90 -11.86 -4.45
C ASP A 39 3.14 -10.80 -5.27
N ASP A 40 1.80 -10.77 -5.18
CA ASP A 40 1.03 -9.51 -5.21
C ASP A 40 1.46 -8.69 -3.97
N SER A 41 2.72 -8.23 -4.01
CA SER A 41 2.92 -6.84 -3.71
C SER A 41 1.85 -6.12 -4.53
N ILE A 42 0.76 -5.76 -3.84
CA ILE A 42 0.27 -4.39 -3.84
C ILE A 42 1.42 -3.63 -4.47
N SER A 43 1.25 -3.15 -5.72
CA SER A 43 2.13 -2.09 -6.18
C SER A 43 2.31 -1.18 -4.97
N PRO A 44 3.45 -0.53 -4.75
CA PRO A 44 3.31 0.69 -4.00
C PRO A 44 2.32 1.57 -4.83
N SER A 45 0.98 1.35 -4.73
CA SER A 45 0.10 2.41 -4.29
C SER A 45 0.93 3.00 -3.18
N PRO A 46 1.50 4.19 -3.41
CA PRO A 46 2.21 4.87 -2.36
C PRO A 46 1.28 4.70 -1.17
N LYS A 47 1.74 3.98 -0.14
CA LYS A 47 1.08 4.12 1.15
C LYS A 47 1.45 5.55 1.50
N THR A 48 0.75 6.50 0.91
CA THR A 48 0.50 7.80 1.48
C THR A 48 -0.20 7.42 2.76
N VAL A 49 0.63 7.15 3.77
CA VAL A 49 0.24 7.33 5.14
C VAL A 49 -0.32 8.73 5.10
N PHE A 50 -1.64 8.84 5.12
CA PHE A 50 -2.29 10.11 4.86
C PHE A 50 -2.03 10.94 6.11
N HIS A 51 -0.95 11.72 6.15
CA HIS A 51 -0.57 12.51 7.34
C HIS A 51 -1.45 13.76 7.49
N GLY A 52 -2.60 13.80 6.80
CA GLY A 52 -3.43 15.00 6.67
C GLY A 52 -2.69 16.12 5.94
N ARG A 53 -1.96 15.76 4.88
CA ARG A 53 -1.22 16.68 4.03
C ARG A 53 -1.66 16.49 2.58
N THR A 54 -1.57 17.55 1.79
CA THR A 54 -2.01 17.57 0.41
C THR A 54 -0.91 16.99 -0.48
N PRO A 55 -1.21 15.98 -1.30
CA PRO A 55 -0.21 15.44 -2.23
C PRO A 55 0.19 16.53 -3.25
N PHE A 56 1.40 16.40 -3.80
CA PHE A 56 1.95 17.39 -4.74
C PHE A 56 1.02 17.68 -5.93
N SER A 57 0.30 16.66 -6.40
CA SER A 57 -0.66 16.73 -7.50
C SER A 57 -1.91 17.57 -7.20
N GLU A 58 -2.21 17.80 -5.94
CA GLU A 58 -3.41 18.53 -5.48
C GLU A 58 -3.08 19.97 -5.02
N LEU A 59 -1.81 20.39 -5.07
CA LEU A 59 -1.41 21.73 -4.69
C LEU A 59 -1.79 22.79 -5.76
N PRO A 60 -2.10 24.04 -5.35
CA PRO A 60 -2.31 25.15 -6.27
C PRO A 60 -1.11 25.39 -7.19
N VAL A 61 -1.36 25.60 -8.49
CA VAL A 61 -0.32 25.74 -9.52
C VAL A 61 0.62 26.91 -9.22
N ASP A 62 0.10 28.02 -8.71
CA ASP A 62 0.89 29.19 -8.31
C ASP A 62 1.88 28.86 -7.18
N GLU A 63 1.44 28.14 -6.15
CA GLU A 63 2.31 27.71 -5.06
C GLU A 63 3.37 26.70 -5.55
N VAL A 64 2.96 25.77 -6.42
CA VAL A 64 3.87 24.81 -7.07
C VAL A 64 4.96 25.52 -7.86
N MET A 65 4.59 26.51 -8.66
CA MET A 65 5.55 27.24 -9.50
C MET A 65 6.49 28.12 -8.66
N GLU A 66 6.00 28.71 -7.56
CA GLU A 66 6.81 29.54 -6.67
C GLU A 66 7.82 28.72 -5.86
N ARG A 67 7.41 27.58 -5.30
CA ARG A 67 8.18 26.85 -4.27
C ARG A 67 8.84 25.56 -4.78
N TRP A 68 8.28 24.95 -5.82
CA TRP A 68 8.65 23.59 -6.26
C TRP A 68 8.81 23.44 -7.77
N SER A 69 8.99 24.53 -8.52
CA SER A 69 9.18 24.49 -9.98
C SER A 69 10.32 23.58 -10.45
N TRP A 70 11.39 23.47 -9.65
CA TRP A 70 12.51 22.58 -9.92
C TRP A 70 12.12 21.09 -10.00
N ARG A 71 11.12 20.63 -9.22
CA ARG A 71 10.66 19.22 -9.26
C ARG A 71 9.96 18.88 -10.57
N ILE A 72 9.24 19.82 -11.16
CA ILE A 72 8.58 19.64 -12.47
C ILE A 72 9.65 19.39 -13.53
N VAL A 73 10.71 20.21 -13.52
CA VAL A 73 11.83 20.10 -14.46
C VAL A 73 12.61 18.81 -14.25
N SER A 74 12.83 18.40 -13.00
CA SER A 74 13.53 17.16 -12.64
C SER A 74 12.69 15.89 -12.79
N GLN A 75 11.40 16.00 -13.12
CA GLN A 75 10.44 14.87 -13.16
C GLN A 75 10.34 14.09 -11.83
N GLU A 76 10.59 14.77 -10.70
CA GLU A 76 10.55 14.20 -9.35
C GLU A 76 9.16 14.33 -8.69
N TYR A 77 8.11 14.61 -9.47
CA TYR A 77 6.74 14.76 -8.97
C TYR A 77 6.06 13.42 -8.66
N ALA A 78 6.64 12.30 -9.08
CA ALA A 78 6.10 10.96 -8.86
C ALA A 78 6.36 10.44 -7.42
N SER A 79 7.25 11.09 -6.65
CA SER A 79 7.34 10.81 -5.22
C SER A 79 6.18 11.53 -4.53
N GLU A 80 5.17 10.77 -4.11
CA GLU A 80 4.09 11.25 -3.24
C GLU A 80 4.65 11.50 -1.85
N ASP A 81 5.48 12.54 -1.74
CA ASP A 81 5.77 13.14 -0.46
C ASP A 81 4.56 13.99 -0.05
N ASP A 82 4.23 13.97 1.23
CA ASP A 82 3.10 14.69 1.79
C ASP A 82 3.48 16.19 1.94
N PHE A 83 2.90 17.05 1.10
CA PHE A 83 3.17 18.49 1.06
C PHE A 83 2.07 19.30 1.75
N GLY A 84 2.43 20.50 2.20
CA GLY A 84 1.51 21.39 2.89
C GLY A 84 1.51 21.24 4.42
N PRO A 85 0.71 22.10 5.10
CA PRO A 85 0.67 22.14 6.55
C PRO A 85 0.11 20.84 7.10
N HIS A 86 0.65 20.39 8.23
CA HIS A 86 0.11 19.23 8.93
C HIS A 86 -1.28 19.56 9.48
N ILE A 87 -2.28 18.80 9.07
CA ILE A 87 -3.63 18.87 9.63
C ILE A 87 -3.73 17.89 10.79
N SER A 88 -4.30 18.32 11.92
CA SER A 88 -4.57 17.47 13.06
C SER A 88 -5.56 16.35 12.72
N GLN A 89 -5.40 15.19 13.34
CA GLN A 89 -6.29 14.03 13.14
C GLN A 89 -7.76 14.36 13.45
N GLU A 90 -8.02 15.20 14.45
CA GLU A 90 -9.37 15.64 14.80
C GLU A 90 -10.06 16.37 13.65
N THR A 91 -9.37 17.32 13.02
CA THR A 91 -9.86 18.08 11.87
C THR A 91 -10.10 17.20 10.65
N LEU A 92 -9.26 16.18 10.46
CA LEU A 92 -9.40 15.22 9.38
C LEU A 92 -10.63 14.32 9.56
N LEU A 93 -10.88 13.89 10.80
CA LEU A 93 -12.08 13.14 11.16
C LEU A 93 -13.35 13.99 10.97
N GLU A 94 -13.35 15.25 11.39
CA GLU A 94 -14.49 16.15 11.17
C GLU A 94 -14.78 16.39 9.69
N HIS A 95 -13.75 16.64 8.88
CA HIS A 95 -13.91 16.83 7.43
C HIS A 95 -14.47 15.59 6.74
N THR A 96 -13.93 14.41 7.06
CA THR A 96 -14.40 13.14 6.47
C THR A 96 -15.83 12.81 6.87
N LEU A 97 -16.21 13.05 8.13
CA LEU A 97 -17.59 12.91 8.59
C LEU A 97 -18.53 13.89 7.89
N SER A 98 -18.09 15.13 7.66
CA SER A 98 -18.89 16.14 6.94
C SER A 98 -19.09 15.81 5.45
N MET A 99 -18.14 15.12 4.81
CA MET A 99 -18.29 14.71 3.41
C MET A 99 -19.14 13.45 3.22
N ALA A 100 -19.33 12.65 4.27
CA ALA A 100 -20.09 11.40 4.22
C ALA A 100 -21.59 11.58 4.52
N ALA A 101 -22.02 12.77 4.95
CA ALA A 101 -23.41 13.13 5.26
C ALA A 101 -24.11 13.78 4.05
#